data_AF-A0A948KCI4-F1
#
_entry.id   AF-A0A948KCI4-F1
#
_cell.length_a   1.000
_cell.length_b   1.000
_cell.length_c   1.000
_cell.angle_alpha   90.00
_cell.angle_beta   90.00
_cell.angle_gamma   90.00
#
_symmetry.space_group_name_H-M   'P 1'
#
loop_
_entity.id
_entity.type
_entity.pdbx_description
1 polymer ?
#
loop_
_entity_poly.entity_id
_entity_poly.type
_entity_poly.pdbx_seq_one_letter_code
_entity_poly.pdbx_strand_id
1 'polypeptide(L)'
;MNTFEIIIIGAGPAGLQLSYFLKQANISHIVLERADCAGSFFTTYPPHKKLISINKVNTGFDDDDKNLRWDWNSLLSKGHNLLLKQFDQSYYPNSDNLVAYLNQFAQQHQLPVLYQCAVSMVERHQEQFLVTTAQQEQYCARLVVDATGTGKANVPDIEGIEHAHAYAEMSNDVSAFKNKRVLILGKGNSAFETADSLLQSAANIHLISPNDFNFAWVTHYPGHLRSVNQGFLDTFFLKQQNAILNGKVKWIRVNDKGTLDVEMMFSEDNDIEVNQYDAVVNCTGFSCELSYYDKAITPNRCLHGKFPELTENWESTNVPGLYFAGTNMQYNDYKKSSTPFIHGIRHNVEALSQILISKLRNTPLPSSKISAQQLYSSVCERIRKSASVWFLFGNMYDVYQNTDDGAYQCFKDIPRLVFERGEQFNQFSGYILMFSYAIPQDENERKKFSQHGFLHPVVRQYAQGEIVAERHMLEDIYSEWENLERLDNGIRAMLS
;
A
#
# COMPACT_ATOMS: atom_id res chain seq x y z
N MET A 1 23.45 26.63 -0.63
CA MET A 1 22.10 26.09 -0.91
C MET A 1 22.29 24.95 -1.89
N ASN A 2 21.99 23.72 -1.47
CA ASN A 2 22.23 22.54 -2.30
C ASN A 2 21.03 22.33 -3.22
N THR A 3 21.27 22.22 -4.53
CA THR A 3 20.21 22.11 -5.54
C THR A 3 20.19 20.71 -6.13
N PHE A 4 19.00 20.11 -6.17
CA PHE A 4 18.72 18.79 -6.70
C PHE A 4 17.63 18.86 -7.78
N GLU A 5 17.50 17.81 -8.58
CA GLU A 5 16.31 17.69 -9.44
C GLU A 5 15.10 17.26 -8.61
N ILE A 6 15.32 16.35 -7.65
CA ILE A 6 14.29 15.80 -6.77
C ILE A 6 14.77 15.80 -5.31
N ILE A 7 13.93 16.28 -4.39
CA ILE A 7 14.06 15.96 -2.95
C ILE A 7 12.99 14.94 -2.58
N ILE A 8 13.39 13.87 -1.90
CA ILE A 8 12.48 12.87 -1.33
C ILE A 8 12.40 13.11 0.18
N ILE A 9 11.19 13.21 0.72
CA ILE A 9 10.97 13.36 2.18
C ILE A 9 10.56 12.01 2.75
N GLY A 10 11.42 11.42 3.57
CA GLY A 10 11.23 10.12 4.24
C GLY A 10 12.00 8.95 3.60
N ALA A 11 12.72 8.20 4.43
CA ALA A 11 13.47 6.99 4.05
C ALA A 11 12.73 5.70 4.47
N GLY A 12 11.41 5.69 4.33
CA GLY A 12 10.61 4.46 4.35
C GLY A 12 10.78 3.62 3.08
N PRO A 13 10.09 2.47 2.97
CA PRO A 13 10.19 1.58 1.80
C PRO A 13 10.04 2.30 0.46
N ALA A 14 9.06 3.21 0.35
CA ALA A 14 8.81 3.97 -0.87
C ALA A 14 9.95 4.95 -1.21
N GLY A 15 10.47 5.67 -0.22
CA GLY A 15 11.55 6.64 -0.41
C GLY A 15 12.86 5.97 -0.83
N LEU A 16 13.21 4.85 -0.20
CA LEU A 16 14.38 4.06 -0.58
C LEU A 16 14.22 3.46 -1.98
N GLN A 17 13.06 2.89 -2.30
CA GLN A 17 12.79 2.31 -3.61
C GLN A 17 12.90 3.37 -4.71
N LEU A 18 12.34 4.56 -4.48
CA LEU A 18 12.41 5.65 -5.45
C LEU A 18 13.85 6.14 -5.62
N SER A 19 14.57 6.35 -4.50
CA SER A 19 15.98 6.75 -4.53
C SER A 19 16.83 5.75 -5.29
N TYR A 20 16.59 4.45 -5.13
CA TYR A 20 17.26 3.41 -5.90
C TYR A 20 17.06 3.61 -7.41
N PHE A 21 15.82 3.76 -7.89
CA PHE A 21 15.55 3.95 -9.32
C PHE A 21 16.09 5.27 -9.87
N LEU A 22 15.94 6.37 -9.14
CA LEU A 22 16.51 7.67 -9.53
C LEU A 22 18.04 7.61 -9.62
N LYS A 23 18.69 6.88 -8.71
CA LYS A 23 20.14 6.64 -8.76
C LYS A 23 20.55 5.85 -10.00
N GLN A 24 19.83 4.76 -10.32
CA GLN A 24 20.10 3.99 -11.55
C GLN A 24 19.94 4.84 -12.81
N ALA A 25 19.04 5.82 -12.78
CA ALA A 25 18.81 6.75 -13.87
C ALA A 25 19.71 8.01 -13.82
N ASN A 26 20.69 8.09 -12.92
CA ASN A 26 21.56 9.26 -12.74
C ASN A 26 20.79 10.59 -12.58
N ILE A 27 19.63 10.56 -11.91
CA ILE A 27 18.87 11.77 -11.56
C ILE A 27 19.41 12.33 -10.25
N SER A 28 19.73 13.62 -10.22
CA SER A 28 20.24 14.26 -8.99
C SER A 28 19.15 14.33 -7.92
N HIS A 29 19.35 13.65 -6.80
CA HIS A 29 18.37 13.61 -5.71
C HIS A 29 19.02 13.41 -4.34
N ILE A 30 18.24 13.73 -3.30
CA ILE A 30 18.55 13.46 -1.90
C ILE A 30 17.30 12.96 -1.17
N VAL A 31 17.47 12.08 -0.18
CA VAL A 31 16.40 11.63 0.73
C VAL A 31 16.64 12.24 2.11
N LEU A 32 15.64 12.93 2.66
CA LEU A 32 15.72 13.54 3.99
C LEU A 32 14.90 12.68 4.98
N GLU A 33 15.55 12.09 5.99
CA GLU A 33 14.92 11.24 6.98
C GLU A 33 15.10 11.82 8.39
N ARG A 34 13.99 11.94 9.12
CA ARG A 34 13.99 12.52 10.47
C ARG A 34 14.67 11.62 11.50
N ALA A 35 14.59 10.30 11.35
CA ALA A 35 15.19 9.34 12.25
C ALA A 35 16.67 9.08 11.91
N ASP A 36 17.35 8.35 12.78
CA ASP A 36 18.72 7.88 12.60
C ASP A 36 18.84 6.62 11.72
N CYS A 37 17.71 6.05 11.28
CA CYS A 37 17.64 4.83 10.50
C CYS A 37 16.53 4.87 9.44
N ALA A 38 16.66 4.02 8.43
CA ALA A 38 15.63 3.80 7.42
C ALA A 38 14.48 2.97 7.99
N GLY A 39 13.27 3.19 7.46
CA GLY A 39 12.09 2.44 7.87
C GLY A 39 11.67 2.66 9.33
N SER A 40 11.96 3.84 9.89
CA SER A 40 11.76 4.16 11.32
C SER A 40 10.33 3.89 11.84
N PHE A 41 9.31 3.97 10.98
CA PHE A 41 7.93 3.53 11.31
C PHE A 41 7.87 2.11 11.88
N PHE A 42 8.67 1.19 11.35
CA PHE A 42 8.69 -0.22 11.74
C PHE A 42 9.49 -0.50 13.03
N THR A 43 10.20 0.49 13.56
CA THR A 43 10.79 0.41 14.90
C THR A 43 9.69 0.47 15.97
N THR A 44 8.59 1.17 15.68
CA THR A 44 7.44 1.33 16.57
C THR A 44 6.30 0.37 16.22
N TYR A 45 6.01 0.17 14.93
CA TYR A 45 4.81 -0.54 14.48
C TYR A 45 5.12 -1.81 13.66
N PRO A 46 4.30 -2.87 13.80
CA PRO A 46 3.31 -3.05 14.86
C PRO A 46 3.99 -3.20 16.24
N PRO A 47 3.35 -2.78 17.33
CA PRO A 47 3.90 -2.86 18.69
C PRO A 47 4.21 -4.29 19.12
N HIS A 48 3.48 -5.26 18.56
CA HIS A 48 3.66 -6.69 18.80
C HIS A 48 4.78 -7.32 17.94
N LYS A 49 5.45 -6.51 17.12
CA LYS A 49 6.61 -6.85 16.27
C LYS A 49 6.35 -7.86 15.16
N LYS A 50 5.12 -8.33 14.96
CA LYS A 50 4.78 -9.30 13.91
C LYS A 50 4.09 -8.62 12.74
N LEU A 51 4.69 -8.64 11.56
CA LEU A 51 4.07 -8.08 10.36
C LEU A 51 2.86 -8.90 9.88
N ILE A 52 1.91 -8.24 9.22
CA ILE A 52 0.76 -8.90 8.58
C ILE A 52 1.03 -9.36 7.14
N SER A 53 2.18 -8.96 6.58
CA SER A 53 2.66 -9.26 5.24
C SER A 53 3.27 -10.66 5.16
N ILE A 54 3.02 -11.35 4.04
CA ILE A 54 3.45 -12.73 3.84
C ILE A 54 4.90 -12.76 3.33
N ASN A 55 5.70 -13.67 3.86
CA ASN A 55 7.05 -13.94 3.42
C ASN A 55 7.23 -15.44 3.17
N LYS A 56 6.69 -15.93 2.06
CA LYS A 56 6.80 -17.35 1.71
C LYS A 56 8.11 -17.57 0.96
N VAL A 57 9.14 -17.92 1.72
CA VAL A 57 10.50 -18.17 1.19
C VAL A 57 10.57 -19.44 0.34
N ASN A 58 9.83 -20.48 0.74
CA ASN A 58 9.83 -21.78 0.05
C ASN A 58 8.67 -21.83 -0.95
N THR A 59 8.93 -21.35 -2.16
CA THR A 59 7.96 -21.27 -3.27
C THR A 59 8.01 -22.47 -4.20
N GLY A 60 9.18 -23.13 -4.31
CA GLY A 60 9.43 -24.16 -5.32
C GLY A 60 9.90 -23.63 -6.68
N PHE A 61 10.22 -22.34 -6.78
CA PHE A 61 10.73 -21.71 -8.00
C PHE A 61 12.12 -21.13 -7.82
N ASP A 62 12.96 -21.29 -8.85
CA ASP A 62 14.29 -20.66 -8.93
C ASP A 62 14.26 -19.27 -9.58
N ASP A 63 13.12 -18.86 -10.16
CA ASP A 63 12.96 -17.57 -10.82
C ASP A 63 12.67 -16.47 -9.80
N ASP A 64 13.62 -15.54 -9.63
CA ASP A 64 13.51 -14.47 -8.63
C ASP A 64 12.35 -13.50 -8.90
N ASP A 65 12.06 -13.16 -10.16
CA ASP A 65 10.94 -12.27 -10.51
C ASP A 65 9.60 -12.92 -10.14
N LYS A 66 9.45 -14.21 -10.44
CA LYS A 66 8.26 -14.99 -10.07
C LYS A 66 8.14 -15.13 -8.56
N ASN A 67 9.26 -15.34 -7.84
CA ASN A 67 9.29 -15.45 -6.39
C ASN A 67 8.75 -14.20 -5.69
N LEU A 68 8.87 -13.02 -6.31
CA LEU A 68 8.32 -11.79 -5.77
C LEU A 68 6.79 -11.84 -5.56
N ARG A 69 6.04 -12.73 -6.24
CA ARG A 69 4.58 -12.93 -6.00
C ARG A 69 4.25 -13.41 -4.59
N TRP A 70 5.22 -14.01 -3.91
CA TRP A 70 5.04 -14.52 -2.55
C TRP A 70 5.99 -13.87 -1.52
N ASP A 71 6.77 -12.89 -1.96
CA ASP A 71 7.55 -11.98 -1.12
C ASP A 71 6.84 -10.63 -1.02
N TRP A 72 6.21 -10.38 0.14
CA TRP A 72 5.42 -9.18 0.33
C TRP A 72 6.23 -7.98 0.88
N ASN A 73 7.54 -8.12 1.06
CA ASN A 73 8.32 -7.22 1.91
C ASN A 73 9.59 -6.67 1.24
N SER A 74 10.18 -7.39 0.29
CA SER A 74 11.40 -6.94 -0.35
C SER A 74 11.15 -5.80 -1.34
N LEU A 75 12.09 -4.86 -1.37
CA LEU A 75 12.24 -3.84 -2.41
C LEU A 75 12.86 -4.46 -3.68
N LEU A 76 12.55 -3.84 -4.82
CA LEU A 76 13.08 -4.22 -6.13
C LEU A 76 14.54 -3.75 -6.26
N SER A 77 15.39 -4.66 -6.74
CA SER A 77 16.79 -4.37 -7.10
C SER A 77 17.22 -5.24 -8.29
N LYS A 78 18.23 -4.79 -9.02
CA LYS A 78 18.74 -5.53 -10.19
C LYS A 78 19.32 -6.86 -9.73
N GLY A 79 18.74 -7.96 -10.22
CA GLY A 79 19.17 -9.32 -9.90
C GLY A 79 18.82 -9.77 -8.48
N HIS A 80 17.92 -9.07 -7.79
CA HIS A 80 17.35 -9.49 -6.49
C HIS A 80 18.38 -9.92 -5.45
N ASN A 81 19.51 -9.21 -5.41
CA ASN A 81 20.67 -9.60 -4.62
C ASN A 81 20.51 -9.33 -3.11
N LEU A 82 19.48 -8.57 -2.71
CA LEU A 82 19.13 -8.31 -1.32
C LEU A 82 17.62 -8.43 -1.10
N LEU A 83 17.20 -9.47 -0.40
CA LEU A 83 15.80 -9.80 -0.14
C LEU A 83 15.57 -10.03 1.36
N LEU A 84 14.36 -9.75 1.85
CA LEU A 84 14.01 -9.95 3.27
C LEU A 84 14.25 -11.40 3.73
N LYS A 85 14.13 -12.39 2.84
CA LYS A 85 14.39 -13.81 3.16
C LYS A 85 15.77 -14.09 3.78
N GLN A 86 16.75 -13.20 3.55
CA GLN A 86 18.11 -13.27 4.14
C GLN A 86 18.14 -12.80 5.61
N PHE A 87 17.13 -12.05 6.05
CA PHE A 87 16.99 -11.49 7.39
C PHE A 87 15.94 -12.23 8.22
N ASP A 88 14.87 -12.69 7.57
CA ASP A 88 13.79 -13.43 8.23
C ASP A 88 13.17 -14.43 7.26
N GLN A 89 13.03 -15.69 7.69
CA GLN A 89 12.38 -16.75 6.91
C GLN A 89 10.99 -17.11 7.45
N SER A 90 10.52 -16.42 8.49
CA SER A 90 9.19 -16.60 9.06
C SER A 90 8.13 -16.16 8.05
N TYR A 91 7.01 -16.90 8.00
CA TYR A 91 5.90 -16.57 7.10
C TYR A 91 5.29 -15.19 7.38
N TYR A 92 5.33 -14.77 8.64
CA TYR A 92 5.02 -13.41 9.11
C TYR A 92 6.27 -12.85 9.80
N PRO A 93 7.07 -12.03 9.11
CA PRO A 93 8.36 -11.58 9.64
C PRO A 93 8.24 -10.67 10.86
N ASN A 94 9.34 -10.57 11.60
CA ASN A 94 9.51 -9.56 12.64
C ASN A 94 9.79 -8.17 12.03
N SER A 95 9.16 -7.12 12.55
CA SER A 95 9.35 -5.74 12.07
C SER A 95 10.79 -5.24 12.24
N ASP A 96 11.51 -5.68 13.27
CA ASP A 96 12.90 -5.30 13.50
C ASP A 96 13.83 -5.87 12.40
N ASN A 97 13.52 -7.08 11.89
CA ASN A 97 14.24 -7.67 10.76
C ASN A 97 13.98 -6.90 9.45
N LEU A 98 12.76 -6.36 9.28
CA LEU A 98 12.45 -5.47 8.16
C LEU A 98 13.24 -4.15 8.26
N VAL A 99 13.38 -3.57 9.46
CA VAL A 99 14.22 -2.38 9.67
C VAL A 99 15.68 -2.69 9.31
N ALA A 100 16.24 -3.81 9.79
CA ALA A 100 17.59 -4.22 9.46
C ALA A 100 17.79 -4.37 7.93
N TYR A 101 16.83 -5.01 7.25
CA TYR A 101 16.82 -5.14 5.79
C TYR A 101 16.82 -3.79 5.07
N LEU A 102 15.95 -2.85 5.46
CA LEU A 102 15.84 -1.54 4.80
C LEU A 102 17.12 -0.70 4.98
N ASN A 103 17.77 -0.78 6.14
CA ASN A 103 19.05 -0.12 6.38
C ASN A 103 20.17 -0.75 5.54
N GLN A 104 20.24 -2.09 5.45
CA GLN A 104 21.17 -2.77 4.56
C GLN A 104 20.93 -2.41 3.10
N PHE A 105 19.67 -2.27 2.67
CA PHE A 105 19.32 -1.86 1.31
C PHE A 105 19.86 -0.46 0.98
N ALA A 106 19.64 0.50 1.88
CA ALA A 106 20.17 1.86 1.72
C ALA A 106 21.70 1.88 1.64
N GLN A 107 22.38 1.12 2.51
CA GLN A 107 23.84 1.04 2.56
C GLN A 107 24.43 0.34 1.33
N GLN A 108 23.93 -0.84 0.97
CA GLN A 108 24.43 -1.65 -0.14
C GLN A 108 24.32 -0.91 -1.48
N HIS A 109 23.23 -0.18 -1.68
CA HIS A 109 23.03 0.63 -2.89
C HIS A 109 23.59 2.05 -2.76
N GLN A 110 24.20 2.40 -1.62
CA GLN A 110 24.79 3.71 -1.33
C GLN A 110 23.81 4.85 -1.66
N LEU A 111 22.57 4.75 -1.20
CA LEU A 111 21.54 5.73 -1.47
C LEU A 111 21.87 7.06 -0.75
N PRO A 112 21.62 8.23 -1.37
CA PRO A 112 21.92 9.54 -0.78
C PRO A 112 20.88 9.91 0.30
N VAL A 113 20.87 9.17 1.41
CA VAL A 113 19.99 9.41 2.55
C VAL A 113 20.70 10.24 3.61
N LEU A 114 20.09 11.37 3.99
CA LEU A 114 20.51 12.19 5.11
C LEU A 114 19.59 11.89 6.29
N TYR A 115 20.12 11.13 7.25
CA TYR A 115 19.44 10.80 8.51
C TYR A 115 19.52 11.96 9.52
N GLN A 116 18.67 11.91 10.54
CA GLN A 116 18.52 12.95 11.57
C GLN A 116 18.20 14.34 10.99
N CYS A 117 17.60 14.35 9.80
CA CYS A 117 17.26 15.52 9.02
C CYS A 117 15.75 15.64 8.92
N ALA A 118 15.14 16.18 9.97
CA ALA A 118 13.70 16.41 9.99
C ALA A 118 13.36 17.63 9.12
N VAL A 119 12.47 17.46 8.14
CA VAL A 119 11.91 18.59 7.39
C VAL A 119 10.94 19.35 8.29
N SER A 120 11.09 20.68 8.34
CA SER A 120 10.28 21.58 9.17
C SER A 120 9.41 22.54 8.35
N MET A 121 9.85 22.89 7.14
CA MET A 121 9.11 23.73 6.20
C MET A 121 9.39 23.32 4.76
N VAL A 122 8.35 23.29 3.94
CA VAL A 122 8.41 23.19 2.49
C VAL A 122 7.65 24.38 1.94
N GLU A 123 8.35 25.21 1.20
CA GLU A 123 7.85 26.46 0.62
C GLU A 123 8.25 26.54 -0.85
N ARG A 124 7.63 27.46 -1.58
CA ARG A 124 7.96 27.72 -2.98
C ARG A 124 8.70 29.03 -3.10
N HIS A 125 9.91 28.97 -3.66
CA HIS A 125 10.71 30.14 -3.97
C HIS A 125 10.94 30.18 -5.47
N GLN A 126 10.28 31.15 -6.15
CA GLN A 126 10.22 31.21 -7.62
C GLN A 126 9.59 29.92 -8.21
N GLU A 127 10.30 29.27 -9.14
CA GLU A 127 9.86 28.04 -9.82
C GLU A 127 10.32 26.76 -9.09
N GLN A 128 10.98 26.86 -7.95
CA GLN A 128 11.56 25.74 -7.21
C GLN A 128 10.96 25.59 -5.81
N PHE A 129 11.01 24.37 -5.29
CA PHE A 129 10.75 24.12 -3.88
C PHE A 129 12.00 24.46 -3.06
N LEU A 130 11.78 25.07 -1.90
CA LEU A 130 12.75 25.27 -0.85
C LEU A 130 12.31 24.44 0.36
N VAL A 131 13.15 23.49 0.77
CA VAL A 131 12.91 22.58 1.88
C VAL A 131 13.87 22.95 3.01
N THR A 132 13.31 23.37 4.15
CA THR A 132 14.05 23.80 5.33
C THR A 132 13.97 22.74 6.43
N THR A 133 15.11 22.31 6.94
CA THR A 133 15.21 21.31 8.00
C THR A 133 15.02 21.93 9.38
N ALA A 134 14.78 21.12 10.41
CA ALA A 134 14.69 21.58 11.79
C ALA A 134 15.97 22.29 12.25
N GLN A 135 17.12 21.93 11.69
CA GLN A 135 18.42 22.55 11.91
C GLN A 135 18.65 23.81 11.06
N GLN A 136 17.62 24.30 10.35
CA GLN A 136 17.66 25.48 9.48
C GLN A 136 18.56 25.34 8.25
N GLU A 137 18.90 24.11 7.85
CA GLU A 137 19.55 23.86 6.57
C GLU A 137 18.54 23.93 5.42
N GLN A 138 18.98 24.38 4.26
CA GLN A 138 18.11 24.64 3.11
C GLN A 138 18.54 23.88 1.86
N TYR A 139 17.56 23.19 1.27
CA TYR A 139 17.69 22.36 0.08
C TYR A 139 16.70 22.85 -0.98
N CYS A 140 17.14 22.95 -2.23
CA CYS A 140 16.28 23.34 -3.35
C CYS A 140 16.08 22.20 -4.33
N ALA A 141 14.86 22.08 -4.86
CA ALA A 141 14.62 21.13 -5.95
C ALA A 141 13.54 21.60 -6.92
N ARG A 142 13.63 21.08 -8.15
CA ARG A 142 12.57 21.25 -9.16
C ARG A 142 11.31 20.50 -8.75
N LEU A 143 11.45 19.27 -8.27
CA LEU A 143 10.34 18.44 -7.79
C LEU A 143 10.57 18.00 -6.34
N VAL A 144 9.49 17.79 -5.60
CA VAL A 144 9.51 17.17 -4.27
C VAL A 144 8.66 15.91 -4.32
N VAL A 145 9.13 14.82 -3.71
CA VAL A 145 8.35 13.60 -3.50
C VAL A 145 8.20 13.37 -2.02
N ASP A 146 6.98 13.51 -1.52
CA ASP A 146 6.62 13.18 -0.15
C ASP A 146 6.40 11.66 -0.01
N ALA A 147 7.40 10.99 0.56
CA ALA A 147 7.39 9.56 0.84
C ALA A 147 7.17 9.26 2.34
N THR A 148 6.60 10.22 3.10
CA THR A 148 6.32 10.05 4.53
C THR A 148 5.11 9.13 4.79
N GLY A 149 4.30 8.88 3.76
CA GLY A 149 3.11 8.03 3.83
C GLY A 149 2.07 8.54 4.83
N THR A 150 1.35 7.62 5.44
CA THR A 150 0.42 7.85 6.55
C THR A 150 1.12 7.49 7.85
N GLY A 151 2.08 8.31 8.27
CA GLY A 151 2.92 8.06 9.45
C GLY A 151 2.42 8.67 10.76
N LYS A 152 1.42 9.56 10.71
CA LYS A 152 0.88 10.23 11.89
C LYS A 152 -0.29 9.44 12.47
N ALA A 153 -0.19 9.02 13.72
CA ALA A 153 -1.29 8.38 14.43
C ALA A 153 -2.54 9.28 14.42
N ASN A 154 -3.69 8.68 14.12
CA ASN A 154 -4.96 9.40 14.12
C ASN A 154 -5.45 9.56 15.56
N VAL A 155 -5.69 10.80 15.98
CA VAL A 155 -6.36 11.12 17.24
C VAL A 155 -7.78 11.55 16.89
N PRO A 156 -8.81 10.73 17.20
CA PRO A 156 -10.19 11.07 16.89
C PRO A 156 -10.65 12.24 17.77
N ASP A 157 -11.57 13.05 17.24
CA ASP A 157 -12.23 14.13 17.98
C ASP A 157 -13.28 13.53 18.94
N ILE A 158 -12.80 13.11 20.11
CA ILE A 158 -13.57 12.53 21.21
C ILE A 158 -13.14 13.28 22.48
N GLU A 159 -14.10 13.82 23.22
CA GLU A 159 -13.81 14.45 24.52
C GLU A 159 -13.17 13.42 25.46
N GLY A 160 -12.00 13.72 26.04
CA GLY A 160 -11.27 12.82 26.94
C GLY A 160 -10.46 11.73 26.24
N ILE A 161 -10.21 11.85 24.93
CA ILE A 161 -9.35 10.92 24.19
C ILE A 161 -7.92 10.82 24.76
N GLU A 162 -7.44 11.86 25.44
CA GLU A 162 -6.16 11.89 26.14
C GLU A 162 -6.05 10.86 27.28
N HIS A 163 -7.18 10.29 27.73
CA HIS A 163 -7.21 9.19 28.69
C HIS A 163 -7.01 7.81 28.04
N ALA A 164 -7.07 7.71 26.72
CA ALA A 164 -6.83 6.46 26.00
C ALA A 164 -5.34 6.24 25.77
N HIS A 165 -4.90 4.99 25.91
CA HIS A 165 -3.58 4.54 25.50
C HIS A 165 -3.42 4.68 23.98
N ALA A 166 -2.30 5.22 23.54
CA ALA A 166 -1.97 5.20 22.13
C ALA A 166 -1.62 3.78 21.68
N TYR A 167 -1.97 3.39 20.44
CA TYR A 167 -1.56 2.09 19.88
C TYR A 167 -0.04 1.85 19.97
N ALA A 168 0.77 2.90 19.87
CA ALA A 168 2.24 2.81 20.00
C ALA A 168 2.73 2.42 21.40
N GLU A 169 1.90 2.57 22.44
CA GLU A 169 2.24 2.21 23.82
C GLU A 169 1.97 0.74 24.12
N MET A 170 1.26 0.04 23.22
CA MET A 170 1.02 -1.39 23.37
C MET A 170 2.33 -2.17 23.21
N SER A 171 2.37 -3.37 23.79
CA SER A 171 3.51 -4.27 23.66
C SER A 171 3.07 -5.72 23.87
N ASN A 172 4.02 -6.65 23.81
CA ASN A 172 3.77 -8.05 24.18
C ASN A 172 3.68 -8.27 25.70
N ASP A 173 4.11 -7.31 26.53
CA ASP A 173 3.82 -7.32 27.97
C ASP A 173 2.42 -6.74 28.22
N VAL A 174 1.49 -7.65 28.52
CA VAL A 174 0.07 -7.34 28.77
C VAL A 174 -0.30 -7.44 30.24
N SER A 175 0.68 -7.52 31.15
CA SER A 175 0.47 -7.67 32.59
C SER A 175 -0.36 -6.53 33.19
N ALA A 176 -0.17 -5.31 32.68
CA ALA A 176 -0.93 -4.12 33.07
C ALA A 176 -2.43 -4.22 32.77
N PHE A 177 -2.84 -5.16 31.92
CA PHE A 177 -4.24 -5.40 31.54
C PHE A 177 -4.88 -6.58 32.27
N LYS A 178 -4.18 -7.21 33.22
CA LYS A 178 -4.67 -8.38 33.93
C LYS A 178 -5.99 -8.09 34.65
N ASN A 179 -7.01 -8.89 34.37
CA ASN A 179 -8.37 -8.77 34.89
C ASN A 179 -9.06 -7.41 34.61
N LYS A 180 -8.55 -6.62 33.66
CA LYS A 180 -9.14 -5.32 33.28
C LYS A 180 -10.19 -5.46 32.20
N ARG A 181 -11.17 -4.56 32.21
CA ARG A 181 -12.12 -4.34 31.13
C ARG A 181 -11.53 -3.34 30.14
N VAL A 182 -11.36 -3.74 28.89
CA VAL A 182 -10.65 -2.94 27.89
C VAL A 182 -11.56 -2.58 26.73
N LEU A 183 -11.65 -1.29 26.41
CA LEU A 183 -12.26 -0.80 25.18
C LEU A 183 -11.16 -0.50 24.16
N ILE A 184 -11.30 -0.99 22.94
CA ILE A 184 -10.40 -0.67 21.84
C ILE A 184 -11.19 0.09 20.78
N LEU A 185 -10.72 1.30 20.45
CA LEU A 185 -11.31 2.16 19.43
C LEU A 185 -10.78 1.73 18.05
N GLY A 186 -11.65 1.18 17.22
CA GLY A 186 -11.35 0.71 15.87
C GLY A 186 -11.73 -0.76 15.64
N LYS A 187 -11.86 -1.14 14.36
CA LYS A 187 -12.11 -2.52 13.90
C LYS A 187 -11.24 -2.89 12.68
N GLY A 188 -10.05 -2.30 12.59
CA GLY A 188 -9.03 -2.65 11.59
C GLY A 188 -8.00 -3.65 12.13
N ASN A 189 -7.00 -3.99 11.31
CA ASN A 189 -5.96 -4.96 11.71
C ASN A 189 -5.29 -4.63 13.06
N SER A 190 -4.95 -3.36 13.32
CA SER A 190 -4.34 -2.94 14.59
C SER A 190 -5.26 -3.18 15.79
N ALA A 191 -6.56 -2.92 15.66
CA ALA A 191 -7.50 -3.15 16.76
C ALA A 191 -7.65 -4.64 17.09
N PHE A 192 -7.77 -5.48 16.06
CA PHE A 192 -7.87 -6.92 16.21
C PHE A 192 -6.56 -7.56 16.71
N GLU A 193 -5.40 -7.10 16.23
CA GLU A 193 -4.09 -7.52 16.75
C GLU A 193 -3.96 -7.19 18.24
N THR A 194 -4.29 -5.96 18.64
CA THR A 194 -4.27 -5.56 20.04
C THR A 194 -5.24 -6.40 20.86
N ALA A 195 -6.47 -6.64 20.38
CA ALA A 195 -7.43 -7.48 21.08
C ALA A 195 -6.92 -8.92 21.27
N ASP A 196 -6.34 -9.51 20.22
CA ASP A 196 -5.77 -10.85 20.25
C ASP A 196 -4.64 -10.96 21.29
N SER A 197 -3.76 -9.95 21.35
CA SER A 197 -2.67 -9.89 22.34
C SER A 197 -3.17 -9.84 23.79
N LEU A 198 -4.33 -9.24 24.02
CA LEU A 198 -4.92 -9.04 25.35
C LEU A 198 -5.76 -10.23 25.83
N LEU A 199 -6.10 -11.18 24.94
CA LEU A 199 -7.02 -12.30 25.22
C LEU A 199 -6.66 -13.10 26.48
N GLN A 200 -5.37 -13.31 26.75
CA GLN A 200 -4.92 -14.11 27.88
C GLN A 200 -4.89 -13.35 29.21
N SER A 201 -5.03 -12.02 29.19
CA SER A 201 -4.82 -11.15 30.36
C SER A 201 -6.08 -10.40 30.77
N ALA A 202 -6.77 -9.79 29.81
CA ALA A 202 -7.95 -8.96 30.07
C ALA A 202 -9.15 -9.79 30.56
N ALA A 203 -9.99 -9.19 31.40
CA ALA A 203 -11.24 -9.82 31.83
C ALA A 203 -12.30 -9.80 30.71
N ASN A 204 -12.39 -8.66 30.00
CA ASN A 204 -13.18 -8.53 28.78
C ASN A 204 -12.58 -7.47 27.86
N ILE A 205 -12.87 -7.61 26.57
CA ILE A 205 -12.38 -6.73 25.52
C ILE A 205 -13.54 -6.40 24.58
N HIS A 206 -13.81 -5.12 24.40
CA HIS A 206 -14.80 -4.63 23.45
C HIS A 206 -14.09 -3.85 22.33
N LEU A 207 -14.37 -4.19 21.07
CA LEU A 207 -13.99 -3.38 19.91
C LEU A 207 -15.14 -2.47 19.51
N ILE A 208 -14.89 -1.19 19.22
CA ILE A 208 -15.94 -0.28 18.74
C ILE A 208 -15.49 0.53 17.52
N SER A 209 -16.34 0.59 16.49
CA SER A 209 -16.21 1.54 15.37
C SER A 209 -17.60 1.86 14.81
N PRO A 210 -17.79 3.02 14.16
CA PRO A 210 -19.09 3.38 13.59
C PRO A 210 -19.56 2.45 12.47
N ASN A 211 -18.60 1.87 11.74
CA ASN A 211 -18.84 1.02 10.58
C ASN A 211 -18.42 -0.42 10.86
N ASP A 212 -19.01 -1.36 10.11
CA ASP A 212 -18.57 -2.74 10.05
C ASP A 212 -17.14 -2.91 9.53
N PHE A 213 -16.59 -4.09 9.79
CA PHE A 213 -15.29 -4.51 9.28
C PHE A 213 -15.48 -5.49 8.13
N ASN A 214 -14.48 -5.55 7.26
CA ASN A 214 -14.45 -6.50 6.15
C ASN A 214 -13.32 -7.51 6.37
N PHE A 215 -13.46 -8.65 5.71
CA PHE A 215 -12.43 -9.69 5.66
C PHE A 215 -11.53 -9.50 4.43
N ALA A 216 -10.23 -9.69 4.63
CA ALA A 216 -9.25 -9.52 3.55
C ALA A 216 -9.41 -10.55 2.43
N TRP A 217 -9.88 -11.79 2.70
CA TRP A 217 -10.10 -12.79 1.63
C TRP A 217 -11.39 -12.57 0.85
N VAL A 218 -12.35 -11.80 1.39
CA VAL A 218 -13.58 -11.44 0.68
C VAL A 218 -13.34 -10.25 -0.25
N THR A 219 -12.55 -9.29 0.22
CA THR A 219 -12.31 -8.02 -0.50
C THR A 219 -11.02 -8.01 -1.30
N HIS A 220 -10.15 -9.01 -1.09
CA HIS A 220 -8.79 -9.10 -1.60
C HIS A 220 -7.88 -7.91 -1.21
N TYR A 221 -8.32 -7.06 -0.28
CA TYR A 221 -7.56 -5.91 0.21
C TYR A 221 -6.90 -6.22 1.56
N PRO A 222 -5.55 -6.30 1.64
CA PRO A 222 -4.86 -6.69 2.88
C PRO A 222 -5.07 -5.74 4.07
N GLY A 223 -5.58 -4.53 3.86
CA GLY A 223 -5.86 -3.56 4.92
C GLY A 223 -7.14 -3.85 5.69
N HIS A 224 -8.00 -4.73 5.16
CA HIS A 224 -9.10 -5.34 5.89
C HIS A 224 -8.60 -6.47 6.79
N LEU A 225 -9.47 -7.01 7.65
CA LEU A 225 -9.07 -7.95 8.70
C LEU A 225 -8.42 -9.20 8.09
N ARG A 226 -7.15 -9.40 8.43
CA ARG A 226 -6.32 -10.54 8.02
C ARG A 226 -6.53 -11.73 8.96
N SER A 227 -6.43 -12.95 8.41
CA SER A 227 -6.58 -14.19 9.19
C SER A 227 -5.56 -14.35 10.32
N VAL A 228 -4.41 -13.70 10.20
CA VAL A 228 -3.39 -13.69 11.26
C VAL A 228 -3.84 -13.00 12.56
N ASN A 229 -4.87 -12.14 12.50
CA ASN A 229 -5.38 -11.37 13.64
C ASN A 229 -6.82 -11.76 14.00
N GLN A 230 -7.24 -13.00 13.79
CA GLN A 230 -8.64 -13.42 13.96
C GLN A 230 -8.96 -14.24 15.19
N GLY A 231 -7.98 -14.60 16.01
CA GLY A 231 -8.23 -15.37 17.24
C GLY A 231 -9.32 -14.72 18.11
N PHE A 232 -9.37 -13.39 18.13
CA PHE A 232 -10.43 -12.63 18.81
C PHE A 232 -11.87 -12.98 18.35
N LEU A 233 -12.09 -13.30 17.07
CA LEU A 233 -13.44 -13.60 16.56
C LEU A 233 -14.05 -14.84 17.21
N ASP A 234 -13.25 -15.86 17.51
CA ASP A 234 -13.73 -17.05 18.22
C ASP A 234 -14.33 -16.68 19.57
N THR A 235 -13.70 -15.75 20.28
CA THR A 235 -14.17 -15.31 21.60
C THR A 235 -15.49 -14.53 21.53
N PHE A 236 -15.70 -13.78 20.45
CA PHE A 236 -16.94 -13.07 20.20
C PHE A 236 -18.08 -14.02 19.81
N PHE A 237 -17.84 -14.93 18.84
CA PHE A 237 -18.86 -15.85 18.34
C PHE A 237 -19.18 -16.96 19.34
N LEU A 238 -18.20 -17.45 20.09
CA LEU A 238 -18.35 -18.48 21.12
C LEU A 238 -18.58 -17.91 22.53
N LYS A 239 -18.97 -16.62 22.62
CA LYS A 239 -19.47 -15.94 23.83
C LYS A 239 -18.55 -16.04 25.05
N GLN A 240 -17.28 -15.74 24.85
CA GLN A 240 -16.28 -15.64 25.92
C GLN A 240 -16.17 -14.20 26.48
N GLN A 241 -17.32 -13.57 26.78
CA GLN A 241 -17.43 -12.22 27.38
C GLN A 241 -16.84 -11.04 26.57
N ASN A 242 -16.46 -11.25 25.31
CA ASN A 242 -15.95 -10.21 24.42
C ASN A 242 -17.02 -9.71 23.44
N ALA A 243 -16.88 -8.47 22.98
CA ALA A 243 -17.85 -7.82 22.10
C ALA A 243 -17.21 -7.08 20.92
N ILE A 244 -17.91 -7.07 19.79
CA ILE A 244 -17.60 -6.23 18.63
C ILE A 244 -18.82 -5.37 18.39
N LEU A 245 -18.66 -4.06 18.54
CA LEU A 245 -19.74 -3.09 18.62
C LEU A 245 -19.72 -2.18 17.39
N ASN A 246 -20.92 -1.83 16.94
CA ASN A 246 -21.17 -0.78 15.95
C ASN A 246 -21.65 0.47 16.69
N GLY A 247 -20.81 1.49 16.76
CA GLY A 247 -21.16 2.73 17.46
C GLY A 247 -20.08 3.79 17.45
N LYS A 248 -20.43 4.97 17.94
CA LYS A 248 -19.57 6.13 18.12
C LYS A 248 -19.38 6.41 19.60
N VAL A 249 -18.13 6.55 20.02
CA VAL A 249 -17.81 7.09 21.35
C VAL A 249 -18.01 8.61 21.32
N LYS A 250 -18.74 9.13 22.30
CA LYS A 250 -19.01 10.57 22.45
C LYS A 250 -17.98 11.24 23.36
N TRP A 251 -17.73 10.65 24.53
CA TRP A 251 -16.76 11.12 25.50
C TRP A 251 -16.21 9.98 26.35
N ILE A 252 -15.05 10.22 26.95
CA ILE A 252 -14.34 9.35 27.90
C ILE A 252 -14.03 10.19 29.15
N ARG A 253 -14.45 9.76 30.34
CA ARG A 253 -14.19 10.51 31.58
C ARG A 253 -13.68 9.61 32.68
N VAL A 254 -12.74 10.10 33.48
CA VAL A 254 -12.28 9.41 34.69
C VAL A 254 -13.35 9.57 35.78
N ASN A 255 -13.76 8.47 36.40
CA ASN A 255 -14.70 8.47 37.51
C ASN A 255 -14.00 8.45 38.87
N ASP A 256 -14.77 8.56 39.95
CA ASP A 256 -14.26 8.62 41.34
C ASP A 256 -13.46 7.38 41.78
N LYS A 257 -13.59 6.26 41.07
CA LYS A 257 -12.87 5.01 41.33
C LYS A 257 -11.57 4.90 40.53
N GLY A 258 -11.24 5.90 39.71
CA GLY A 258 -10.08 5.90 38.82
C GLY A 258 -10.25 5.05 37.56
N THR A 259 -11.47 4.58 37.27
CA THR A 259 -11.79 3.90 36.00
C THR A 259 -12.43 4.88 35.02
N LEU A 260 -12.71 4.44 33.80
CA LEU A 260 -13.19 5.26 32.70
C LEU A 260 -14.67 5.00 32.44
N ASP A 261 -15.50 6.01 32.57
CA ASP A 261 -16.86 6.01 32.04
C ASP A 261 -16.80 6.44 30.57
N VAL A 262 -17.45 5.69 29.69
CA VAL A 262 -17.44 5.92 28.24
C VAL A 262 -18.87 5.95 27.73
N GLU A 263 -19.30 7.09 27.21
CA GLU A 263 -20.60 7.21 26.54
C GLU A 263 -20.48 6.81 25.07
N MET A 264 -21.32 5.87 24.68
CA MET A 264 -21.37 5.33 23.33
C MET A 264 -22.77 5.48 22.76
N MET A 265 -22.85 5.84 21.49
CA MET A 265 -24.07 5.84 20.70
C MET A 265 -23.99 4.70 19.69
N PHE A 266 -24.87 3.71 19.82
CA PHE A 266 -24.88 2.52 18.95
C PHE A 266 -25.46 2.85 17.57
N SER A 267 -24.91 2.23 16.52
CA SER A 267 -25.29 2.56 15.14
C SER A 267 -26.65 1.96 14.73
N GLU A 268 -27.13 0.93 15.42
CA GLU A 268 -28.32 0.16 15.02
C GLU A 268 -29.63 0.88 15.38
N ASP A 269 -29.68 1.49 16.56
CA ASP A 269 -30.86 2.13 17.15
C ASP A 269 -30.61 3.58 17.58
N ASN A 270 -29.35 4.03 17.62
CA ASN A 270 -28.91 5.30 18.24
C ASN A 270 -29.13 5.34 19.76
N ASP A 271 -29.26 4.18 20.41
CA ASP A 271 -29.29 4.10 21.86
C ASP A 271 -27.96 4.58 22.44
N ILE A 272 -28.06 5.28 23.56
CA ILE A 272 -26.92 5.86 24.28
C ILE A 272 -26.73 5.09 25.57
N GLU A 273 -25.54 4.56 25.76
CA GLU A 273 -25.14 3.88 26.98
C GLU A 273 -23.84 4.46 27.53
N VAL A 274 -23.74 4.48 28.86
CA VAL A 274 -22.48 4.76 29.56
C VAL A 274 -21.96 3.45 30.14
N ASN A 275 -20.83 3.00 29.61
CA ASN A 275 -20.18 1.76 30.02
C ASN A 275 -18.86 2.06 30.72
N GLN A 276 -18.48 1.21 31.68
CA GLN A 276 -17.27 1.41 32.49
C GLN A 276 -16.13 0.50 32.03
N TYR A 277 -14.94 1.08 31.87
CA TYR A 277 -13.72 0.40 31.44
C TYR A 277 -12.55 0.74 32.34
N ASP A 278 -11.61 -0.18 32.48
CA ASP A 278 -10.37 0.04 33.23
C ASP A 278 -9.24 0.56 32.31
N ALA A 279 -9.39 0.43 30.98
CA ALA A 279 -8.51 1.01 29.98
C ALA A 279 -9.24 1.23 28.64
N VAL A 280 -8.85 2.27 27.91
CA VAL A 280 -9.24 2.51 26.51
C VAL A 280 -7.97 2.54 25.65
N VAL A 281 -7.97 1.92 24.48
CA VAL A 281 -6.84 1.91 23.53
C VAL A 281 -7.28 2.50 22.18
N ASN A 282 -6.54 3.49 21.68
CA ASN A 282 -6.81 4.14 20.40
C ASN A 282 -6.10 3.43 19.24
N CYS A 283 -6.87 2.63 18.47
CA CYS A 283 -6.44 1.95 17.25
C CYS A 283 -7.16 2.51 16.00
N THR A 284 -7.41 3.84 15.93
CA THR A 284 -8.20 4.48 14.87
C THR A 284 -7.43 4.79 13.57
N GLY A 285 -6.25 4.20 13.40
CA GLY A 285 -5.42 4.25 12.21
C GLY A 285 -4.51 5.48 12.14
N PHE A 286 -4.15 5.86 10.92
CA PHE A 286 -3.15 6.90 10.65
C PHE A 286 -3.67 7.92 9.63
N SER A 287 -2.95 9.03 9.49
CA SER A 287 -3.22 10.12 8.54
C SER A 287 -1.91 10.66 7.95
N CYS A 288 -2.00 11.35 6.81
CA CYS A 288 -0.86 12.07 6.24
C CYS A 288 -0.55 13.36 7.04
N GLU A 289 0.73 13.59 7.30
CA GLU A 289 1.23 14.81 7.94
C GLU A 289 1.62 15.82 6.86
N LEU A 290 0.97 16.99 6.85
CA LEU A 290 1.19 18.04 5.86
C LEU A 290 1.39 19.42 6.53
N SER A 291 1.53 19.48 7.86
CA SER A 291 1.67 20.76 8.59
C SER A 291 2.99 21.48 8.31
N TYR A 292 3.98 20.79 7.73
CA TYR A 292 5.26 21.37 7.35
C TYR A 292 5.24 21.98 5.94
N TYR A 293 4.10 22.03 5.24
CA TYR A 293 3.97 22.80 4.01
C TYR A 293 3.50 24.22 4.32
N ASP A 294 4.07 25.21 3.64
CA ASP A 294 3.58 26.58 3.69
C ASP A 294 2.11 26.64 3.25
N LYS A 295 1.36 27.61 3.81
CA LYS A 295 -0.07 27.78 3.53
C LYS A 295 -0.35 28.00 2.05
N ALA A 296 0.55 28.62 1.30
CA ALA A 296 0.39 28.88 -0.13
C ALA A 296 0.52 27.62 -0.99
N ILE A 297 1.19 26.57 -0.49
CA ILE A 297 1.42 25.31 -1.22
C ILE A 297 1.01 24.07 -0.41
N THR A 298 0.00 24.22 0.44
CA THR A 298 -0.55 23.09 1.20
C THR A 298 -1.38 22.19 0.27
N PRO A 299 -1.08 20.88 0.19
CA PRO A 299 -1.84 19.96 -0.64
C PRO A 299 -3.28 19.80 -0.16
N ASN A 300 -4.23 19.72 -1.11
CA ASN A 300 -5.61 19.37 -0.81
C ASN A 300 -5.70 18.00 -0.14
N ARG A 301 -6.68 17.84 0.75
CA ARG A 301 -6.95 16.57 1.44
C ARG A 301 -8.28 15.97 0.97
N CYS A 302 -8.35 14.65 0.99
CA CYS A 302 -9.55 13.87 0.64
C CYS A 302 -9.79 12.75 1.67
N LEU A 303 -10.83 11.92 1.45
CA LEU A 303 -11.16 10.74 2.25
C LEU A 303 -11.19 11.04 3.77
N HIS A 304 -12.06 11.98 4.16
CA HIS A 304 -12.19 12.50 5.54
C HIS A 304 -10.93 13.18 6.07
N GLY A 305 -10.16 13.84 5.18
CA GLY A 305 -8.96 14.59 5.55
C GLY A 305 -7.71 13.74 5.78
N LYS A 306 -7.78 12.42 5.58
CA LYS A 306 -6.71 11.47 5.92
C LYS A 306 -5.61 11.35 4.87
N PHE A 307 -5.92 11.67 3.60
CA PHE A 307 -5.03 11.47 2.46
C PHE A 307 -4.90 12.75 1.64
N PRO A 308 -3.78 12.95 0.93
CA PRO A 308 -3.68 14.01 -0.07
C PRO A 308 -4.53 13.67 -1.30
N GLU A 309 -5.07 14.69 -1.97
CA GLU A 309 -5.72 14.56 -3.26
C GLU A 309 -4.67 14.52 -4.38
N LEU A 310 -4.68 13.46 -5.21
CA LEU A 310 -3.63 13.21 -6.20
C LEU A 310 -4.17 13.10 -7.64
N THR A 311 -3.29 13.29 -8.62
CA THR A 311 -3.55 12.99 -10.04
C THR A 311 -3.28 11.51 -10.35
N GLU A 312 -3.52 11.10 -11.59
CA GLU A 312 -3.17 9.77 -12.09
C GLU A 312 -1.68 9.42 -11.94
N ASN A 313 -0.81 10.43 -11.90
CA ASN A 313 0.64 10.29 -11.75
C ASN A 313 1.12 10.44 -10.29
N TRP A 314 0.18 10.46 -9.33
CA TRP A 314 0.44 10.73 -7.91
C TRP A 314 1.06 12.11 -7.64
N GLU A 315 0.83 13.08 -8.52
CA GLU A 315 1.12 14.50 -8.30
C GLU A 315 0.00 15.11 -7.46
N SER A 316 0.29 16.09 -6.61
CA SER A 316 -0.74 16.90 -5.95
C SER A 316 -1.63 17.57 -6.99
N THR A 317 -2.95 17.55 -6.79
CA THR A 317 -3.90 18.20 -7.69
C THR A 317 -3.78 19.72 -7.71
N ASN A 318 -3.25 20.33 -6.66
CA ASN A 318 -3.17 21.79 -6.49
C ASN A 318 -1.74 22.34 -6.35
N VAL A 319 -0.71 21.49 -6.23
CA VAL A 319 0.69 21.92 -6.07
C VAL A 319 1.56 21.26 -7.15
N PRO A 320 1.76 21.90 -8.31
CA PRO A 320 2.57 21.34 -9.40
C PRO A 320 4.01 21.03 -8.98
N GLY A 321 4.49 19.85 -9.35
CA GLY A 321 5.83 19.35 -9.02
C GLY A 321 5.96 18.72 -7.63
N LEU A 322 4.89 18.69 -6.83
CA LEU A 322 4.84 17.93 -5.58
C LEU A 322 4.16 16.58 -5.83
N TYR A 323 4.90 15.50 -5.61
CA TYR A 323 4.43 14.13 -5.77
C TYR A 323 4.35 13.41 -4.44
N PHE A 324 3.59 12.32 -4.40
CA PHE A 324 3.47 11.48 -3.22
C PHE A 324 3.83 10.03 -3.55
N ALA A 325 4.54 9.38 -2.64
CA ALA A 325 4.93 7.99 -2.75
C ALA A 325 4.52 7.18 -1.50
N GLY A 326 4.46 5.87 -1.63
CA GLY A 326 4.13 4.96 -0.53
C GLY A 326 2.63 4.86 -0.27
N THR A 327 2.21 4.84 1.00
CA THR A 327 0.80 4.55 1.34
C THR A 327 -0.18 5.59 0.82
N ASN A 328 0.26 6.83 0.55
CA ASN A 328 -0.58 7.88 -0.04
C ASN A 328 -0.98 7.59 -1.49
N MET A 329 -0.22 6.74 -2.20
CA MET A 329 -0.51 6.35 -3.58
C MET A 329 -1.85 5.62 -3.72
N GLN A 330 -2.37 5.07 -2.61
CA GLN A 330 -3.65 4.37 -2.57
C GLN A 330 -4.84 5.28 -2.88
N TYR A 331 -4.66 6.60 -2.95
CA TYR A 331 -5.71 7.50 -3.44
C TYR A 331 -6.28 7.03 -4.79
N ASN A 332 -5.41 6.54 -5.68
CA ASN A 332 -5.79 6.13 -7.04
C ASN A 332 -6.59 4.80 -7.08
N ASP A 333 -6.57 4.02 -6.01
CA ASP A 333 -7.20 2.70 -5.93
C ASP A 333 -7.61 2.32 -4.50
N TYR A 334 -8.18 3.28 -3.77
CA TYR A 334 -8.43 3.16 -2.33
C TYR A 334 -9.20 1.89 -1.96
N LYS A 335 -8.56 1.03 -1.16
CA LYS A 335 -9.06 -0.28 -0.72
C LYS A 335 -9.39 -1.26 -1.86
N LYS A 336 -8.80 -1.09 -3.04
CA LYS A 336 -9.05 -1.92 -4.24
C LYS A 336 -7.88 -2.80 -4.65
N SER A 337 -6.65 -2.54 -4.19
CA SER A 337 -5.49 -3.37 -4.50
C SER A 337 -4.43 -3.35 -3.40
N SER A 338 -3.26 -3.94 -3.65
CA SER A 338 -2.14 -3.95 -2.71
C SER A 338 -1.31 -2.65 -2.65
N THR A 339 -1.74 -1.57 -3.30
CA THR A 339 -0.98 -0.30 -3.35
C THR A 339 -0.41 0.20 -2.02
N PRO A 340 -1.10 0.14 -0.86
CA PRO A 340 -0.53 0.66 0.38
C PRO A 340 0.42 -0.30 1.13
N PHE A 341 0.74 -1.47 0.57
CA PHE A 341 1.64 -2.45 1.16
C PHE A 341 2.93 -2.53 0.35
N ILE A 342 4.05 -2.94 0.97
CA ILE A 342 5.39 -2.87 0.33
C ILE A 342 5.40 -3.56 -1.05
N HIS A 343 4.74 -4.71 -1.17
CA HIS A 343 4.64 -5.45 -2.43
C HIS A 343 3.83 -4.78 -3.53
N GLY A 344 2.93 -3.86 -3.21
CA GLY A 344 2.31 -2.97 -4.20
C GLY A 344 3.12 -1.69 -4.41
N ILE A 345 3.55 -1.05 -3.30
CA ILE A 345 4.33 0.19 -3.29
C ILE A 345 5.55 0.07 -4.20
N ARG A 346 6.31 -1.03 -4.12
CA ARG A 346 7.56 -1.18 -4.87
C ARG A 346 7.36 -1.06 -6.39
N HIS A 347 6.24 -1.56 -6.91
CA HIS A 347 5.89 -1.51 -8.33
C HIS A 347 5.26 -0.16 -8.71
N ASN A 348 4.41 0.41 -7.86
CA ASN A 348 3.90 1.77 -8.08
C ASN A 348 5.02 2.82 -8.07
N VAL A 349 6.02 2.66 -7.19
CA VAL A 349 7.20 3.54 -7.12
C VAL A 349 8.11 3.35 -8.33
N GLU A 350 8.23 2.13 -8.85
CA GLU A 350 8.90 1.90 -10.13
C GLU A 350 8.22 2.68 -11.26
N ALA A 351 6.90 2.59 -11.38
CA ALA A 351 6.12 3.35 -12.36
C ALA A 351 6.26 4.87 -12.15
N LEU A 352 6.14 5.35 -10.91
CA LEU A 352 6.37 6.76 -10.57
C LEU A 352 7.78 7.20 -10.99
N SER A 353 8.80 6.40 -10.74
CA SER A 353 10.18 6.75 -11.13
C SER A 353 10.30 6.93 -12.65
N GLN A 354 9.65 6.07 -13.44
CA GLN A 354 9.65 6.17 -14.90
C GLN A 354 8.92 7.42 -15.38
N ILE A 355 7.79 7.77 -14.77
CA ILE A 355 7.04 8.99 -15.06
C ILE A 355 7.91 10.23 -14.76
N LEU A 356 8.53 10.27 -13.58
CA LEU A 356 9.40 11.39 -13.18
C LEU A 356 10.61 11.51 -14.10
N ILE A 357 11.31 10.42 -14.40
CA ILE A 357 12.47 10.40 -15.31
C ILE A 357 12.06 10.91 -16.70
N SER A 358 10.94 10.42 -17.23
CA SER A 358 10.39 10.81 -18.54
C SER A 358 10.07 12.31 -18.57
N LYS A 359 9.43 12.83 -17.52
CA LYS A 359 9.13 14.26 -17.35
C LYS A 359 10.40 15.11 -17.25
N LEU A 360 11.38 14.69 -16.45
CA LEU A 360 12.62 15.44 -16.25
C LEU A 360 13.47 15.51 -17.53
N ARG A 361 13.50 14.42 -18.32
CA ARG A 361 14.27 14.27 -19.56
C ARG A 361 13.52 14.68 -20.82
N ASN A 362 12.22 14.96 -20.72
CA ASN A 362 11.34 15.20 -21.85
C ASN A 362 11.37 14.06 -22.89
N THR A 363 11.24 12.82 -22.41
CA THR A 363 11.19 11.60 -23.23
C THR A 363 9.87 10.87 -23.02
N PRO A 364 9.40 10.04 -23.98
CA PRO A 364 8.25 9.17 -23.77
C PRO A 364 8.50 8.14 -22.64
N LEU A 365 7.41 7.53 -22.15
CA LEU A 365 7.52 6.42 -21.20
C LEU A 365 8.32 5.25 -21.80
N PRO A 366 9.13 4.55 -20.98
CA PRO A 366 9.92 3.41 -21.44
C PRO A 366 9.05 2.34 -22.08
N SER A 367 9.47 1.89 -23.25
CA SER A 367 8.76 0.85 -23.99
C SER A 367 9.68 0.09 -24.93
N SER A 368 9.24 -1.09 -25.34
CA SER A 368 9.96 -1.97 -26.26
C SER A 368 9.07 -2.34 -27.44
N LYS A 369 9.64 -2.40 -28.64
CA LYS A 369 8.92 -2.86 -29.83
C LYS A 369 9.05 -4.38 -29.99
N ILE A 370 7.93 -5.06 -30.28
CA ILE A 370 7.90 -6.50 -30.59
C ILE A 370 7.11 -6.75 -31.89
N SER A 371 7.39 -7.84 -32.60
CA SER A 371 6.61 -8.23 -33.78
C SER A 371 5.26 -8.85 -33.39
N ALA A 372 4.32 -8.92 -34.33
CA ALA A 372 3.03 -9.58 -34.10
C ALA A 372 3.19 -11.06 -33.68
N GLN A 373 4.16 -11.77 -34.24
CA GLN A 373 4.44 -13.17 -33.89
C GLN A 373 4.97 -13.33 -32.44
N GLN A 374 5.49 -12.26 -31.84
CA GLN A 374 6.00 -12.26 -30.46
C GLN A 374 4.94 -11.85 -29.43
N LEU A 375 3.78 -11.34 -29.85
CA LEU A 375 2.77 -10.82 -28.94
C LEU A 375 2.30 -11.86 -27.93
N TYR A 376 1.86 -13.03 -28.42
CA TYR A 376 1.37 -14.11 -27.57
C TYR A 376 2.44 -14.56 -26.56
N SER A 377 3.67 -14.84 -27.01
CA SER A 377 4.74 -15.28 -26.12
C SER A 377 5.14 -14.23 -25.09
N SER A 378 5.10 -12.93 -25.44
CA SER A 378 5.36 -11.83 -24.53
C SER A 378 4.29 -11.71 -23.43
N VAL A 379 3.01 -11.81 -23.80
CA VAL A 379 1.89 -11.83 -22.84
C VAL A 379 2.00 -13.04 -21.91
N CYS A 380 2.28 -14.22 -22.46
CA CYS A 380 2.46 -15.45 -21.70
C CYS A 380 3.63 -15.41 -20.70
N GLU A 381 4.74 -14.76 -21.06
CA GLU A 381 5.87 -14.55 -20.16
C GLU A 381 5.45 -13.68 -18.95
N ARG A 382 4.72 -12.60 -19.21
CA ARG A 382 4.21 -11.72 -18.15
C ARG A 382 3.20 -12.42 -17.25
N ILE A 383 2.31 -13.24 -17.81
CA ILE A 383 1.37 -14.08 -17.04
C ILE A 383 2.10 -15.01 -16.08
N ARG A 384 3.23 -15.60 -16.47
CA ARG A 384 3.96 -16.56 -15.62
C ARG A 384 4.82 -15.91 -14.55
N LYS A 385 5.39 -14.74 -14.83
CA LYS A 385 6.44 -14.15 -13.98
C LYS A 385 6.06 -12.88 -13.24
N SER A 386 5.18 -12.05 -13.81
CA SER A 386 5.01 -10.68 -13.31
C SER A 386 4.37 -10.65 -11.92
N ALA A 387 4.99 -9.92 -10.99
CA ALA A 387 4.47 -9.66 -9.64
C ALA A 387 3.69 -8.33 -9.54
N SER A 388 3.93 -7.38 -10.44
CA SER A 388 3.28 -6.07 -10.44
C SER A 388 1.79 -6.16 -10.78
N VAL A 389 1.43 -6.66 -11.96
CA VAL A 389 0.03 -6.86 -12.38
C VAL A 389 -0.70 -7.87 -11.50
N TRP A 390 0.04 -8.76 -10.83
CA TRP A 390 -0.45 -9.71 -9.84
C TRP A 390 -0.95 -9.02 -8.56
N PHE A 391 -0.14 -8.14 -7.96
CA PHE A 391 -0.49 -7.48 -6.70
C PHE A 391 -1.35 -6.22 -6.86
N LEU A 392 -1.18 -5.53 -7.97
CA LEU A 392 -1.93 -4.34 -8.34
C LEU A 392 -3.06 -4.72 -9.31
N PHE A 393 -3.73 -5.83 -8.99
CA PHE A 393 -4.81 -6.40 -9.78
C PHE A 393 -5.86 -5.34 -10.12
N GLY A 394 -6.25 -5.31 -11.39
CA GLY A 394 -7.15 -4.32 -11.98
C GLY A 394 -6.59 -2.89 -12.04
N ASN A 395 -5.45 -2.57 -11.42
CA ASN A 395 -4.91 -1.23 -11.24
C ASN A 395 -3.53 -1.00 -11.89
N MET A 396 -2.95 -2.03 -12.48
CA MET A 396 -1.67 -1.99 -13.21
C MET A 396 -1.78 -2.83 -14.48
N TYR A 397 -1.34 -2.29 -15.61
CA TYR A 397 -1.49 -2.89 -16.93
C TYR A 397 -0.15 -3.07 -17.62
N ASP A 398 0.02 -4.18 -18.34
CA ASP A 398 0.94 -4.21 -19.48
C ASP A 398 0.14 -3.85 -20.73
N VAL A 399 0.62 -2.88 -21.50
CA VAL A 399 -0.06 -2.30 -22.67
C VAL A 399 0.73 -2.63 -23.93
N TYR A 400 0.04 -3.20 -24.92
CA TYR A 400 0.57 -3.61 -26.22
C TYR A 400 -0.13 -2.79 -27.30
N GLN A 401 0.42 -1.64 -27.65
CA GLN A 401 -0.19 -0.70 -28.60
C GLN A 401 0.16 -1.07 -30.04
N ASN A 402 -0.82 -1.06 -30.93
CA ASN A 402 -0.59 -1.25 -32.37
C ASN A 402 0.31 -0.16 -32.93
N THR A 403 1.16 -0.52 -33.88
CA THR A 403 1.98 0.40 -34.67
C THR A 403 1.64 0.28 -36.15
N ASP A 404 1.92 1.33 -36.93
CA ASP A 404 1.53 1.40 -38.35
C ASP A 404 2.13 0.27 -39.22
N ASP A 405 3.27 -0.30 -38.81
CA ASP A 405 3.93 -1.40 -39.50
C ASP A 405 3.46 -2.80 -39.03
N GLY A 406 2.36 -2.86 -38.27
CA GLY A 406 1.74 -4.11 -37.81
C GLY A 406 2.48 -4.77 -36.64
N ALA A 407 3.43 -4.07 -36.02
CA ALA A 407 4.11 -4.49 -34.79
C ALA A 407 3.40 -3.90 -33.54
N TYR A 408 3.93 -4.18 -32.36
CA TYR A 408 3.41 -3.68 -31.09
C TYR A 408 4.46 -2.88 -30.32
N GLN A 409 4.06 -1.73 -29.80
CA GLN A 409 4.81 -0.99 -28.79
C GLN A 409 4.34 -1.43 -27.40
N CYS A 410 5.24 -2.02 -26.62
CA CYS A 410 4.93 -2.59 -25.31
C CYS A 410 5.37 -1.67 -24.18
N PHE A 411 4.42 -1.28 -23.35
CA PHE A 411 4.63 -0.57 -22.10
C PHE A 411 4.31 -1.52 -20.96
N LYS A 412 5.25 -1.76 -20.06
CA LYS A 412 5.04 -2.63 -18.90
C LYS A 412 4.69 -1.78 -17.69
N ASP A 413 3.86 -2.33 -16.81
CA ASP A 413 3.62 -1.75 -15.48
C ASP A 413 3.11 -0.29 -15.54
N ILE A 414 2.13 -0.07 -16.42
CA ILE A 414 1.42 1.21 -16.56
C ILE A 414 0.27 1.27 -15.55
N PRO A 415 0.25 2.26 -14.63
CA PRO A 415 -0.86 2.42 -13.70
C PRO A 415 -2.17 2.66 -14.44
N ARG A 416 -3.27 2.07 -13.95
CA ARG A 416 -4.59 2.13 -14.61
C ARG A 416 -5.00 3.55 -14.96
N LEU A 417 -4.88 4.49 -14.02
CA LEU A 417 -5.31 5.88 -14.27
C LEU A 417 -4.42 6.60 -15.28
N VAL A 418 -3.13 6.24 -15.37
CA VAL A 418 -2.22 6.76 -16.40
C VAL A 418 -2.63 6.24 -17.77
N PHE A 419 -3.04 4.98 -17.88
CA PHE A 419 -3.63 4.45 -19.11
C PHE A 419 -4.98 5.09 -19.46
N GLU A 420 -5.89 5.21 -18.49
CA GLU A 420 -7.25 5.70 -18.72
C GLU A 420 -7.33 7.21 -18.99
N ARG A 421 -6.38 8.01 -18.47
CA ARG A 421 -6.44 9.49 -18.52
C ARG A 421 -5.24 10.13 -19.21
N GLY A 422 -4.15 9.39 -19.39
CA GLY A 422 -2.94 9.92 -20.02
C GLY A 422 -3.11 10.09 -21.52
N GLU A 423 -2.69 11.24 -22.04
CA GLU A 423 -2.83 11.56 -23.47
C GLU A 423 -2.15 10.53 -24.40
N GLN A 424 -1.10 9.87 -23.92
CA GLN A 424 -0.36 8.84 -24.64
C GLN A 424 -1.24 7.67 -25.11
N PHE A 425 -2.29 7.36 -24.36
CA PHE A 425 -3.19 6.22 -24.64
C PHE A 425 -4.58 6.67 -25.11
N ASN A 426 -4.74 7.95 -25.49
CA ASN A 426 -5.96 8.41 -26.14
C ASN A 426 -6.20 7.66 -27.45
N GLN A 427 -7.44 7.22 -27.66
CA GLN A 427 -7.83 6.43 -28.84
C GLN A 427 -6.99 5.14 -29.02
N PHE A 428 -6.52 4.57 -27.91
CA PHE A 428 -5.70 3.36 -27.89
C PHE A 428 -6.32 2.22 -28.70
N SER A 429 -5.48 1.56 -29.50
CA SER A 429 -5.81 0.34 -30.23
C SER A 429 -4.71 -0.69 -29.99
N GLY A 430 -5.09 -1.91 -29.62
CA GLY A 430 -4.15 -2.95 -29.22
C GLY A 430 -4.70 -3.78 -28.07
N TYR A 431 -3.82 -4.24 -27.18
CA TYR A 431 -4.17 -5.13 -26.08
C TYR A 431 -3.66 -4.64 -24.74
N ILE A 432 -4.36 -4.96 -23.66
CA ILE A 432 -3.81 -4.85 -22.31
C ILE A 432 -3.88 -6.20 -21.61
N LEU A 433 -2.89 -6.46 -20.76
CA LEU A 433 -2.87 -7.57 -19.80
C LEU A 433 -3.00 -6.99 -18.39
N MET A 434 -3.88 -7.58 -17.59
CA MET A 434 -4.00 -7.35 -16.15
C MET A 434 -4.31 -8.66 -15.42
N PHE A 435 -4.19 -8.68 -14.10
CA PHE A 435 -4.89 -9.70 -13.29
C PHE A 435 -6.11 -9.09 -12.63
N SER A 436 -7.14 -9.91 -12.37
CA SER A 436 -8.38 -9.47 -11.74
C SER A 436 -9.00 -10.57 -10.89
N TYR A 437 -9.79 -10.17 -9.90
CA TYR A 437 -10.75 -11.04 -9.20
C TYR A 437 -12.18 -10.91 -9.77
N ALA A 438 -12.38 -10.02 -10.76
CA ALA A 438 -13.68 -9.82 -11.39
C ALA A 438 -14.13 -11.09 -12.12
N ILE A 439 -15.35 -11.53 -11.85
CA ILE A 439 -15.93 -12.72 -12.47
C ILE A 439 -16.31 -12.39 -13.93
N PRO A 440 -16.09 -13.31 -14.89
CA PRO A 440 -16.48 -13.11 -16.28
C PRO A 440 -17.95 -12.77 -16.47
N GLN A 441 -18.27 -11.98 -17.51
CA GLN A 441 -19.66 -11.66 -17.83
C GLN A 441 -20.42 -12.87 -18.40
N ASP A 442 -19.73 -13.75 -19.12
CA ASP A 442 -20.30 -14.95 -19.76
C ASP A 442 -20.73 -16.02 -18.74
N GLU A 443 -21.97 -16.52 -18.85
CA GLU A 443 -22.54 -17.50 -17.91
C GLU A 443 -21.83 -18.85 -17.89
N ASN A 444 -21.27 -19.30 -19.03
CA ASN A 444 -20.53 -20.55 -19.08
C ASN A 444 -19.15 -20.40 -18.46
N GLU A 445 -18.50 -19.24 -18.64
CA GLU A 445 -17.28 -18.92 -17.90
C GLU A 445 -17.56 -18.78 -16.41
N ARG A 446 -18.63 -18.11 -15.98
CA ARG A 446 -19.03 -18.03 -14.56
C ARG A 446 -19.14 -19.39 -13.86
N LYS A 447 -19.54 -20.45 -14.56
CA LYS A 447 -19.57 -21.81 -13.96
C LYS A 447 -18.17 -22.35 -13.64
N LYS A 448 -17.15 -21.92 -14.37
CA LYS A 448 -15.75 -22.31 -14.17
C LYS A 448 -15.08 -21.48 -13.07
N PHE A 449 -15.43 -20.20 -12.95
CA PHE A 449 -14.92 -19.28 -11.93
C PHE A 449 -15.95 -19.21 -10.80
N SER A 450 -15.74 -19.96 -9.71
CA SER A 450 -16.69 -19.99 -8.57
C SER A 450 -17.16 -18.59 -8.14
N GLN A 451 -18.32 -18.49 -7.47
CA GLN A 451 -18.92 -17.22 -7.03
C GLN A 451 -17.99 -16.32 -6.18
N HIS A 452 -16.85 -16.84 -5.71
CA HIS A 452 -15.89 -16.12 -4.89
C HIS A 452 -14.69 -15.56 -5.66
N GLY A 453 -14.53 -15.86 -6.97
CA GLY A 453 -13.47 -15.34 -7.85
C GLY A 453 -12.04 -15.68 -7.40
N PHE A 454 -11.25 -16.33 -8.25
CA PHE A 454 -9.80 -16.44 -8.03
C PHE A 454 -9.07 -15.35 -8.80
N LEU A 455 -7.83 -15.03 -8.40
CA LEU A 455 -7.01 -14.07 -9.12
C LEU A 455 -6.57 -14.67 -10.46
N HIS A 456 -6.86 -14.02 -11.57
CA HIS A 456 -6.55 -14.57 -12.89
C HIS A 456 -6.15 -13.53 -13.93
N PRO A 457 -5.37 -13.92 -14.95
CA PRO A 457 -5.08 -13.09 -16.10
C PRO A 457 -6.33 -12.72 -16.89
N VAL A 458 -6.39 -11.46 -17.30
CA VAL A 458 -7.40 -10.90 -18.20
C VAL A 458 -6.68 -10.17 -19.32
N VAL A 459 -7.02 -10.52 -20.56
CA VAL A 459 -6.56 -9.81 -21.76
C VAL A 459 -7.75 -9.08 -22.37
N ARG A 460 -7.61 -7.78 -22.59
CA ARG A 460 -8.61 -6.94 -23.29
C ARG A 460 -8.04 -6.43 -24.59
N GLN A 461 -8.85 -6.43 -25.64
CA GLN A 461 -8.56 -5.79 -26.90
C GLN A 461 -9.32 -4.48 -26.98
N TYR A 462 -8.63 -3.46 -27.44
CA TYR A 462 -9.18 -2.14 -27.67
C TYR A 462 -9.11 -1.79 -29.15
N ALA A 463 -10.13 -1.07 -29.62
CA ALA A 463 -10.14 -0.38 -30.90
C ALA A 463 -10.61 1.06 -30.68
N GLN A 464 -9.76 2.04 -31.01
CA GLN A 464 -10.03 3.47 -30.89
C GLN A 464 -10.53 3.91 -29.50
N GLY A 465 -9.99 3.30 -28.44
CA GLY A 465 -10.34 3.59 -27.04
C GLY A 465 -11.47 2.75 -26.47
N GLU A 466 -12.19 1.97 -27.29
CA GLU A 466 -13.29 1.11 -26.84
C GLU A 466 -12.85 -0.34 -26.68
N ILE A 467 -13.36 -1.01 -25.63
CA ILE A 467 -13.13 -2.45 -25.43
C ILE A 467 -14.00 -3.23 -26.43
N VAL A 468 -13.35 -3.98 -27.33
CA VAL A 468 -14.03 -4.79 -28.35
C VAL A 468 -14.03 -6.28 -28.03
N ALA A 469 -13.09 -6.75 -27.21
CA ALA A 469 -13.06 -8.13 -26.73
C ALA A 469 -12.34 -8.22 -25.37
N GLU A 470 -12.76 -9.20 -24.57
CA GLU A 470 -12.17 -9.55 -23.28
C GLU A 470 -12.08 -11.08 -23.18
N ARG A 471 -10.97 -11.57 -22.64
CA ARG A 471 -10.74 -13.00 -22.37
C ARG A 471 -10.11 -13.17 -20.99
N HIS A 472 -10.63 -14.14 -20.26
CA HIS A 472 -10.17 -14.52 -18.93
C HIS A 472 -9.47 -15.88 -18.99
N MET A 473 -8.28 -15.99 -18.43
CA MET A 473 -7.55 -17.26 -18.34
C MET A 473 -8.06 -18.10 -17.17
N LEU A 474 -8.09 -19.43 -17.33
CA LEU A 474 -8.57 -20.35 -16.29
C LEU A 474 -7.66 -20.37 -15.05
N GLU A 475 -8.20 -20.90 -13.94
CA GLU A 475 -7.46 -21.07 -12.69
C GLU A 475 -6.31 -22.01 -12.87
N ASP A 476 -5.15 -21.57 -12.40
CA ASP A 476 -4.07 -22.47 -12.07
C ASP A 476 -4.03 -22.68 -10.56
N ILE A 477 -4.30 -23.91 -10.12
CA ILE A 477 -4.26 -24.32 -8.72
C ILE A 477 -2.90 -24.07 -8.06
N TYR A 478 -1.84 -24.03 -8.86
CA TYR A 478 -0.48 -23.74 -8.40
C TYR A 478 -0.10 -22.26 -8.55
N SER A 479 -0.96 -21.46 -9.19
CA SER A 479 -0.75 -20.03 -9.42
C SER A 479 0.50 -19.70 -10.25
N GLU A 480 0.88 -20.57 -11.18
CA GLU A 480 2.12 -20.47 -11.97
C GLU A 480 1.87 -20.14 -13.44
N TRP A 481 0.75 -20.62 -13.97
CA TRP A 481 0.36 -20.64 -15.37
C TRP A 481 1.42 -21.24 -16.31
N GLU A 482 2.07 -22.35 -15.93
CA GLU A 482 3.07 -23.01 -16.81
C GLU A 482 2.43 -23.77 -17.98
N ASN A 483 1.30 -24.47 -17.77
CA ASN A 483 0.59 -25.18 -18.84
C ASN A 483 -0.45 -24.28 -19.53
N LEU A 484 0.04 -23.28 -20.25
CA LEU A 484 -0.81 -22.29 -20.91
C LEU A 484 -1.74 -22.91 -21.94
N GLU A 485 -1.36 -23.98 -22.64
CA GLU A 485 -2.26 -24.60 -23.63
C GLU A 485 -3.54 -25.16 -23.02
N ARG A 486 -3.47 -25.66 -21.78
CA ARG A 486 -4.64 -26.12 -21.05
C ARG A 486 -5.48 -24.97 -20.48
N LEU A 487 -4.82 -23.86 -20.13
CA LEU A 487 -5.42 -22.73 -19.42
C LEU A 487 -5.89 -21.62 -20.38
N ASP A 488 -5.37 -21.61 -21.61
CA ASP A 488 -5.68 -20.66 -22.67
C ASP A 488 -7.13 -20.79 -23.09
N ASN A 489 -7.94 -19.90 -22.55
CA ASN A 489 -9.36 -19.83 -22.84
C ASN A 489 -9.61 -18.90 -24.05
N GLY A 490 -8.90 -19.14 -25.15
CA GLY A 490 -9.00 -18.36 -26.39
C GLY A 490 -8.17 -17.08 -26.41
N ILE A 491 -7.22 -16.92 -25.49
CA ILE A 491 -6.27 -15.80 -25.48
C ILE A 491 -5.30 -15.93 -26.66
N ARG A 492 -4.85 -17.14 -27.00
CA ARG A 492 -4.01 -17.37 -28.17
C ARG A 492 -4.72 -16.94 -29.46
N ALA A 493 -5.98 -17.33 -29.62
CA ALA A 493 -6.79 -16.95 -30.78
C ALA A 493 -7.06 -15.44 -30.86
N MET A 494 -7.11 -14.75 -29.71
CA MET A 494 -7.29 -13.30 -29.62
C MET A 494 -6.01 -12.51 -29.97
N LEU A 495 -4.84 -13.09 -29.71
CA LEU A 495 -3.52 -12.49 -29.90
C LEU A 495 -2.79 -12.95 -31.17
N SER A 496 -3.37 -13.90 -31.93
CA SER A 496 -2.88 -14.36 -33.23
C SER A 496 -3.56 -13.60 -34.34
#